data_AF-K5V5H0-F1
#
_entry.id   AF-K5V5H0-F1
#
_cell.length_a   1.000
_cell.length_b   1.000
_cell.length_c   1.000
_cell.angle_alpha   90.00
_cell.angle_beta   90.00
_cell.angle_gamma   90.00
#
_symmetry.space_group_name_H-M   'P 1'
#
loop_
_entity.id
_entity.type
_entity.pdbx_description
1 polymer ?
#
loop_
_entity_poly.entity_id
_entity_poly.type
_entity_poly.pdbx_seq_one_letter_code
_entity_poly.pdbx_strand_id
1 'polypeptide(L)' 'MSFFGSSASAAPPQEMAARKEAFIQSIRGEMALANAQELMSKVGEKCFQKCVTKPGTSLSSSEEVRFTHVSTPQILF' A
#
# COMPACT_ATOMS: atom_id res chain seq x y z
N MET A 1 33.19 20.82 16.24
CA MET A 1 33.07 19.51 16.92
C MET A 1 32.76 19.70 18.41
N SER A 2 31.55 20.18 18.73
CA SER A 2 30.96 20.16 20.09
C SER A 2 29.45 20.35 19.95
N PHE A 3 28.69 19.25 19.90
CA PHE A 3 27.24 19.31 20.12
C PHE A 3 26.67 18.05 20.79
N PHE A 4 27.46 16.96 20.88
CA PHE A 4 27.03 15.74 21.58
C PHE A 4 27.45 15.75 23.06
N GLY A 5 27.22 16.88 23.73
CA GLY A 5 27.53 17.06 25.15
C GLY A 5 26.30 17.60 25.87
N SER A 6 25.35 16.72 26.22
CA SER A 6 24.54 16.83 27.45
C SER A 6 23.56 15.67 27.57
N SER A 7 23.66 15.03 28.73
CA SER A 7 22.70 14.14 29.36
C SER A 7 22.32 12.88 28.58
N ALA A 8 23.03 11.79 28.90
CA ALA A 8 22.36 10.52 29.09
C ALA A 8 21.33 10.66 30.23
N SER A 9 20.24 11.38 29.96
CA SER A 9 19.01 11.21 30.71
C SER A 9 18.54 9.83 30.33
N ALA A 10 18.64 8.88 31.26
CA ALA A 10 17.90 7.63 31.19
C ALA A 10 16.41 8.02 31.06
N ALA A 11 15.95 8.17 29.82
CA ALA A 11 14.55 8.46 29.54
C ALA A 11 13.74 7.31 30.13
N PRO A 12 12.62 7.57 30.85
CA PRO A 12 11.78 6.50 31.34
C PRO A 12 11.37 5.62 30.15
N PRO A 13 11.21 4.29 30.33
CA PRO A 13 10.85 3.35 29.26
C PRO A 13 9.65 3.80 28.39
N GLN A 14 8.80 4.63 28.97
CA GLN A 14 7.62 5.25 28.39
C GLN A 14 7.94 6.24 27.24
N GLU A 15 9.04 7.00 27.30
CA GLU A 15 9.38 7.97 26.26
C GLU A 15 9.93 7.29 24.99
N MET A 16 10.69 6.22 25.17
CA MET A 16 11.15 5.38 24.04
C MET A 16 9.98 4.64 23.39
N ALA A 17 8.99 4.18 24.17
CA ALA A 17 7.78 3.59 23.65
C ALA A 17 6.96 4.58 22.79
N ALA A 18 6.77 5.82 23.28
CA ALA A 18 6.05 6.86 22.54
C ALA A 18 6.75 7.24 21.22
N ARG A 19 8.08 7.37 21.23
CA ARG A 19 8.88 7.62 20.02
C ARG A 19 8.79 6.46 19.01
N LYS A 20 8.80 5.21 19.49
CA LYS A 20 8.64 4.02 18.66
C LYS A 20 7.25 3.95 18.03
N GLU A 21 6.20 4.27 18.77
CA GLU A 21 4.83 4.30 18.24
C GLU A 21 4.66 5.36 17.14
N ALA A 22 5.15 6.58 17.38
CA ALA A 22 5.15 7.64 16.37
C ALA A 22 5.92 7.23 15.10
N PHE A 23 7.07 6.58 15.27
CA PHE A 23 7.86 6.05 14.16
C PHE A 23 7.13 4.95 13.38
N ILE A 24 6.49 4.00 14.06
CA ILE A 24 5.69 2.94 13.43
C ILE A 24 4.51 3.53 12.66
N GLN A 25 3.84 4.56 13.19
CA GLN A 25 2.75 5.23 12.50
C GLN A 25 3.20 5.87 11.18
N SER A 26 4.39 6.50 11.16
CA SER A 26 4.99 7.03 9.93
C SER A 26 5.20 5.94 8.89
N ILE A 27 5.82 4.82 9.29
CA ILE A 27 6.12 3.71 8.38
C ILE A 27 4.84 3.04 7.85
N ARG A 28 3.79 2.90 8.67
CA ARG A 28 2.53 2.27 8.25
C ARG A 28 1.87 3.01 7.08
N GLY A 29 1.94 4.35 7.06
CA GLY A 29 1.41 5.14 5.95
C GLY A 29 2.16 4.88 4.65
N GLU A 30 3.50 4.89 4.70
CA GLU A 30 4.35 4.60 3.55
C GLU A 30 4.16 3.16 3.05
N MET A 31 4.05 2.19 3.97
CA MET A 31 3.75 0.80 3.64
C MET A 31 2.38 0.64 2.98
N ALA A 32 1.35 1.34 3.45
CA ALA A 32 0.02 1.26 2.85
C ALA A 32 0.03 1.73 1.40
N LEU A 33 0.76 2.81 1.09
CA LEU A 33 0.95 3.30 -0.27
C LEU A 33 1.71 2.29 -1.15
N ALA A 34 2.81 1.74 -0.64
CA ALA A 34 3.61 0.74 -1.35
C ALA A 34 2.80 -0.54 -1.63
N ASN A 35 2.08 -1.04 -0.63
CA ASN A 35 1.20 -2.21 -0.76
C ASN A 35 0.06 -1.95 -1.74
N ALA A 36 -0.50 -0.74 -1.77
CA ALA A 36 -1.53 -0.38 -2.74
C ALA A 36 -0.97 -0.36 -4.17
N GLN A 37 0.22 0.19 -4.41
CA GLN A 37 0.86 0.16 -5.73
C GLN A 37 1.16 -1.27 -6.19
N GLU A 38 1.66 -2.12 -5.29
CA GLU A 38 1.87 -3.53 -5.59
C GLU A 38 0.55 -4.21 -5.93
N LEU A 39 -0.49 -3.98 -5.12
CA LEU A 39 -1.82 -4.51 -5.36
C LEU A 39 -2.36 -4.09 -6.72
N MET A 40 -2.25 -2.81 -7.10
CA MET A 40 -2.73 -2.33 -8.41
C MET A 40 -2.02 -3.03 -9.57
N SER A 41 -0.71 -3.23 -9.47
CA SER A 41 0.07 -3.97 -10.47
C SER A 41 -0.39 -5.43 -10.57
N LYS A 42 -0.57 -6.10 -9.42
CA LYS A 42 -1.04 -7.48 -9.33
C LYS A 42 -2.48 -7.64 -9.82
N VAL A 43 -3.36 -6.68 -9.52
CA VAL A 43 -4.76 -6.68 -9.96
C VAL A 43 -4.81 -6.63 -11.47
N GLY A 44 -4.01 -5.80 -12.14
CA GLY A 44 -3.94 -5.77 -13.60
C GLY A 44 -3.64 -7.15 -14.20
N GLU A 45 -2.61 -7.84 -13.71
CA GLU A 45 -2.22 -9.17 -14.19
C GLU A 45 -3.29 -10.24 -13.91
N LYS A 46 -3.80 -10.29 -12.67
CA LYS A 46 -4.81 -11.26 -12.26
C LYS A 46 -6.13 -11.04 -12.98
N CYS A 47 -6.52 -9.78 -13.16
CA CYS A 47 -7.72 -9.39 -13.88
C CYS A 47 -7.61 -9.79 -15.34
N PHE A 48 -6.47 -9.54 -16.01
CA PHE A 48 -6.26 -9.99 -17.38
C PHE A 48 -6.37 -11.51 -17.52
N GLN A 49 -5.67 -12.28 -16.68
CA GLN A 49 -5.71 -13.75 -16.71
C GLN A 49 -7.11 -14.33 -16.43
N LYS A 50 -7.93 -13.66 -15.61
CA LYS A 50 -9.27 -14.15 -15.24
C LYS A 50 -10.37 -13.60 -16.14
N CYS A 51 -10.18 -12.43 -16.72
CA CYS A 51 -11.20 -11.72 -17.47
C CYS A 51 -11.03 -11.85 -18.97
N VAL A 52 -9.82 -12.09 -19.47
CA VAL A 52 -9.56 -12.25 -20.90
C VAL A 52 -9.41 -13.73 -21.22
N THR A 53 -10.39 -14.31 -21.93
CA THR A 53 -10.36 -15.73 -22.33
C THR A 53 -9.76 -15.93 -23.71
N LYS A 54 -9.78 -14.87 -24.54
CA LYS A 54 -9.19 -14.87 -25.88
C LYS A 54 -8.39 -13.57 -26.07
N PRO A 55 -7.07 -13.59 -25.88
CA PRO A 55 -6.25 -12.39 -26.02
C PRO A 55 -6.35 -11.86 -27.46
N GLY A 56 -6.65 -10.58 -27.59
CA GLY A 56 -6.81 -9.87 -28.86
C GLY A 56 -6.65 -8.38 -28.66
N THR A 57 -6.79 -7.60 -29.73
CA THR A 57 -6.68 -6.13 -29.69
C THR A 57 -7.90 -5.43 -29.10
N SER A 58 -8.94 -6.20 -28.76
CA SER A 58 -10.21 -5.69 -28.26
C SER A 58 -10.82 -6.70 -27.28
N LEU A 59 -11.43 -6.19 -26.22
CA LEU A 59 -12.19 -6.98 -25.26
C LEU A 59 -13.61 -7.18 -25.82
N SER A 60 -14.21 -8.35 -25.61
CA SER A 60 -15.65 -8.51 -25.85
C SER A 60 -16.45 -7.87 -24.71
N SER A 61 -17.72 -7.54 -24.93
CA SER A 61 -18.57 -6.89 -23.93
C SER A 61 -18.66 -7.63 -22.60
N SER A 62 -18.54 -8.95 -22.59
CA SER A 62 -18.50 -9.73 -21.35
C SER A 62 -17.16 -9.61 -20.60
N GLU A 63 -16.05 -9.42 -21.33
CA GLU A 63 -14.72 -9.23 -20.75
C GLU A 63 -14.57 -7.79 -20.23
N GLU A 64 -15.14 -6.80 -20.93
CA GLU A 64 -15.21 -5.40 -20.50
C GLU A 64 -15.95 -5.23 -19.16
N VAL A 65 -17.12 -5.85 -19.02
CA VAL A 65 -17.91 -5.83 -17.77
C VAL A 65 -17.17 -6.51 -16.61
N ARG A 66 -16.49 -7.64 -16.89
CA ARG A 66 -15.73 -8.33 -15.84
C ARG A 66 -14.48 -7.54 -15.42
N PHE A 67 -13.81 -6.93 -16.40
CA PHE A 67 -12.63 -6.11 -16.17
C PHE A 67 -12.96 -4.85 -15.35
N THR A 68 -14.06 -4.17 -15.69
CA THR A 68 -14.55 -3.00 -14.94
C THR A 68 -14.92 -3.36 -13.50
N HIS A 69 -15.63 -4.47 -13.27
CA HIS A 69 -16.03 -4.89 -11.92
C HIS A 69 -14.85 -5.21 -10.99
N VAL A 70 -13.77 -5.81 -11.51
CA VAL A 70 -12.54 -6.05 -10.72
C VAL A 70 -11.71 -4.78 -10.54
N SER A 71 -11.75 -3.86 -11.51
CA SER A 71 -10.92 -2.66 -11.50
C SER A 71 -11.50 -1.52 -10.69
N THR A 72 -12.81 -1.51 -10.40
CA THR A 72 -13.40 -0.56 -9.45
C THR A 72 -13.00 -0.93 -8.03
N PRO A 73 -12.10 -0.18 -7.37
CA PRO A 73 -11.98 -0.31 -5.93
C PRO A 73 -13.32 0.09 -5.32
N GLN A 74 -13.90 -0.77 -4.49
CA GLN A 74 -15.03 -0.44 -3.60
C GLN A 74 -14.58 0.59 -2.54
N ILE A 75 -14.09 1.75 -2.97
CA ILE A 75 -13.64 2.88 -2.15
C ILE A 75 -14.65 4.04 -2.21
N LEU A 76 -15.79 3.86 -2.89
CA LEU A 76 -16.96 4.74 -2.77
C LEU A 76 -18.04 4.09 -1.89
N PHE A 77 -17.79 4.09 -0.59
CA PHE A 77 -18.80 4.22 0.46
C PHE A 77 -18.26 5.18 1.52
#